data_AF-A0A0F9L7J5-F1
#
_entry.id   AF-A0A0F9L7J5-F1
#
_cell.length_a   1.000
_cell.length_b   1.000
_cell.length_c   1.000
_cell.angle_alpha   90.00
_cell.angle_beta   90.00
_cell.angle_gamma   90.00
#
_symmetry.space_group_name_H-M   'P 1'
#
loop_
_entity.id
_entity.type
_entity.pdbx_description
1 polymer ?
#
loop_
_entity_poly.entity_id
_entity_poly.type
_entity_poly.pdbx_seq_one_letter_code
_entity_poly.pdbx_strand_id
1 'polypeptide(L)'
;KLFSLTILTIAIIILIGYLSLGYFFVSRYFMVIVQTFIRICVTILLFKILHLVLISFSPKLKYKLGSKRTDSKFKKNRKFSKKYNYFKKEFVYIAGTLSLLLGANVLLISVPFPTQKINISLEPNEVLLDFHVHTTMSDGWITPQQRVLWYIDQGITGAVFTDHDNIRGAIAARNFVEENNLDFNVYIGAEWTDNTNDIHMNYYGLEEEIVAPMSETPSGIPLALNASDMIKYVKSKGGYVIVNHYTGPPGYPHTYEDLAKWGVDGFEIVNGDHVEAKEIREFSLNNKNGFNESLICLGGSDIHVAGEINAFVKLKLDNPANKTIDNIFKNLRNNNHSVITMALHSNKVKFPGILKDIGFEIFEDYFNYLLNLDVYQCLSWILWSGIAYTFFFLGIRKIKKTNLKIIQKKINLN
;
A
#
# COMPACT_ATOMS: atom_id res chain seq x y z
N LYS A 1 -8.30 34.58 -5.45
CA LYS A 1 -7.28 35.12 -4.51
C LYS A 1 -7.05 34.19 -3.34
N LEU A 2 -7.91 34.13 -2.31
CA LEU A 2 -7.70 33.17 -1.19
C LEU A 2 -7.63 31.74 -1.72
N PHE A 3 -8.68 31.26 -2.39
CA PHE A 3 -8.71 29.97 -3.10
C PHE A 3 -7.51 29.72 -4.04
N SER A 4 -7.09 30.73 -4.81
CA SER A 4 -5.95 30.64 -5.72
C SER A 4 -4.61 30.48 -4.99
N LEU A 5 -4.51 31.04 -3.77
CA LEU A 5 -3.40 30.84 -2.87
C LEU A 5 -3.51 29.47 -2.18
N THR A 6 -4.71 29.01 -1.84
CA THR A 6 -4.98 27.67 -1.28
C THR A 6 -4.61 26.56 -2.25
N ILE A 7 -5.01 26.62 -3.53
CA ILE A 7 -4.51 25.70 -4.57
C ILE A 7 -2.99 25.72 -4.61
N LEU A 8 -2.39 26.91 -4.66
CA LEU A 8 -0.95 27.04 -4.84
C LEU A 8 -0.19 26.50 -3.62
N THR A 9 -0.66 26.76 -2.40
CA THR A 9 -0.13 26.21 -1.15
C THR A 9 -0.34 24.70 -1.06
N ILE A 10 -1.50 24.16 -1.42
CA ILE A 10 -1.74 22.71 -1.42
C ILE A 10 -0.87 22.01 -2.48
N ALA A 11 -0.79 22.56 -3.70
CA ALA A 11 0.09 22.05 -4.75
C ALA A 11 1.57 22.10 -4.33
N ILE A 12 1.97 23.07 -3.50
CA ILE A 12 3.32 23.16 -2.95
C ILE A 12 3.56 22.22 -1.77
N ILE A 13 2.56 21.97 -0.92
CA ILE A 13 2.65 20.94 0.13
C ILE A 13 2.72 19.55 -0.50
N ILE A 14 1.96 19.29 -1.57
CA ILE A 14 2.01 18.05 -2.36
C ILE A 14 3.34 17.94 -3.09
N LEU A 15 3.81 19.02 -3.74
CA LEU A 15 5.09 19.01 -4.44
C LEU A 15 6.25 18.80 -3.44
N ILE A 16 6.36 19.60 -2.38
CA ILE A 16 7.38 19.41 -1.34
C ILE A 16 7.29 17.98 -0.76
N GLY A 17 6.11 17.53 -0.31
CA GLY A 17 5.95 16.19 0.24
C GLY A 17 6.33 15.07 -0.75
N TYR A 18 6.01 15.20 -2.03
CA TYR A 18 6.36 14.21 -3.05
C TYR A 18 7.87 14.09 -3.32
N LEU A 19 8.59 15.21 -3.38
CA LEU A 19 9.91 15.38 -4.06
C LEU A 19 11.31 14.54 -3.58
N SER A 20 10.91 14.87 -2.25
CA SER A 20 11.29 14.82 -0.80
C SER A 20 10.73 13.65 0.05
N LEU A 21 9.86 12.76 -0.47
CA LEU A 21 9.44 11.49 0.19
C LEU A 21 9.21 10.32 -0.78
N GLY A 22 9.03 10.61 -2.07
CA GLY A 22 8.65 9.63 -3.07
C GLY A 22 7.24 9.08 -2.84
N TYR A 23 7.03 7.85 -3.32
CA TYR A 23 5.73 7.21 -3.40
C TYR A 23 5.09 6.89 -2.04
N PHE A 24 5.90 6.62 -1.01
CA PHE A 24 5.45 6.16 0.31
C PHE A 24 4.54 7.16 1.02
N PHE A 25 4.77 8.46 0.82
CA PHE A 25 3.86 9.50 1.30
C PHE A 25 2.52 9.48 0.58
N VAL A 26 2.45 9.09 -0.70
CA VAL A 26 1.23 9.22 -1.50
C VAL A 26 0.25 8.07 -1.25
N SER A 27 0.75 6.83 -1.17
CA SER A 27 -0.07 5.62 -1.01
C SER A 27 -0.74 5.55 0.37
N ARG A 28 0.06 5.56 1.45
CA ARG A 28 -0.41 5.31 2.82
C ARG A 28 -0.90 6.58 3.52
N TYR A 29 -0.28 7.73 3.26
CA TYR A 29 -0.31 8.86 4.21
C TYR A 29 -0.95 10.16 3.70
N PHE A 30 -0.74 10.51 2.44
CA PHE A 30 -1.50 11.56 1.76
C PHE A 30 -2.96 11.12 1.59
N MET A 31 -3.23 9.81 1.45
CA MET A 31 -4.56 9.25 1.62
C MET A 31 -5.19 9.64 2.96
N VAL A 32 -4.47 9.50 4.09
CA VAL A 32 -4.99 9.93 5.41
C VAL A 32 -5.16 11.45 5.48
N ILE A 33 -4.24 12.25 4.94
CA ILE A 33 -4.36 13.72 4.90
C ILE A 33 -5.57 14.14 4.05
N VAL A 34 -5.77 13.54 2.87
CA VAL A 34 -6.90 13.82 1.97
C VAL A 34 -8.21 13.33 2.55
N GLN A 35 -8.28 12.11 3.10
CA GLN A 35 -9.46 11.62 3.82
C GLN A 35 -9.78 12.51 5.01
N THR A 36 -8.78 12.96 5.79
CA THR A 36 -8.98 13.88 6.92
C THR A 36 -9.48 15.24 6.43
N PHE A 37 -8.92 15.78 5.35
CA PHE A 37 -9.39 17.04 4.77
C PHE A 37 -10.81 16.92 4.18
N ILE A 38 -11.16 15.78 3.58
CA ILE A 38 -12.52 15.46 3.14
C ILE A 38 -13.46 15.36 4.34
N ARG A 39 -13.11 14.60 5.40
CA ARG A 39 -13.88 14.48 6.65
C ARG A 39 -14.09 15.86 7.30
N ILE A 40 -13.07 16.71 7.34
CA ILE A 40 -13.15 18.10 7.81
C ILE A 40 -14.07 18.94 6.91
N CYS A 41 -13.94 18.86 5.58
CA CYS A 41 -14.81 19.59 4.65
C CYS A 41 -16.27 19.15 4.74
N VAL A 42 -16.53 17.84 4.86
CA VAL A 42 -17.88 17.27 5.10
C VAL A 42 -18.42 17.74 6.45
N THR A 43 -17.61 17.73 7.51
CA THR A 43 -18.00 18.21 8.85
C THR A 43 -18.37 19.70 8.82
N ILE A 44 -17.55 20.54 8.18
CA ILE A 44 -17.83 21.97 7.98
C ILE A 44 -19.09 22.17 7.13
N LEU A 45 -19.33 21.33 6.12
CA LEU A 45 -20.55 21.36 5.31
C LEU A 45 -21.79 20.98 6.14
N LEU A 46 -21.71 19.93 6.97
CA LEU A 46 -22.78 19.49 7.87
C LEU A 46 -23.12 20.56 8.91
N PHE A 47 -22.13 21.13 9.61
CA PHE A 47 -22.36 22.25 10.53
C PHE A 47 -23.04 23.45 9.84
N LYS A 48 -22.67 23.72 8.58
CA LYS A 48 -23.22 24.83 7.78
C LYS A 48 -24.63 24.54 7.28
N ILE A 49 -24.97 23.29 6.97
CA ILE A 49 -26.34 22.82 6.68
C ILE A 49 -27.18 22.91 7.95
N LEU A 50 -26.73 22.34 9.07
CA LEU A 50 -27.40 22.39 10.37
C LEU A 50 -27.69 23.82 10.82
N HIS A 51 -26.72 24.73 10.68
CA HIS A 51 -26.90 26.16 10.97
C HIS A 51 -27.98 26.82 10.08
N LEU A 52 -28.07 26.44 8.80
CA LEU A 52 -29.13 26.93 7.92
C LEU A 52 -30.51 26.37 8.30
N VAL A 53 -30.58 25.09 8.65
CA VAL A 53 -31.80 24.40 9.12
C VAL A 53 -32.31 25.03 10.42
N LEU A 54 -31.43 25.24 11.41
CA LEU A 54 -31.74 25.93 12.66
C LEU A 54 -32.24 27.37 12.43
N ILE A 55 -31.70 28.09 11.44
CA ILE A 55 -32.18 29.43 11.07
C ILE A 55 -33.54 29.40 10.38
N SER A 56 -33.88 28.35 9.61
CA SER A 56 -35.23 28.21 9.04
C SER A 56 -36.29 27.89 10.11
N PHE A 57 -35.96 27.04 11.10
CA PHE A 57 -36.89 26.70 12.18
C PHE A 57 -36.94 27.74 13.32
N SER A 58 -35.87 28.53 13.53
CA SER A 58 -35.81 29.58 14.56
C SER A 58 -35.30 30.92 14.04
N PRO A 59 -36.13 31.72 13.34
CA PRO A 59 -35.73 33.00 12.73
C PRO A 59 -35.22 34.08 13.70
N LYS A 60 -35.39 33.88 15.02
CA LYS A 60 -34.91 34.75 16.11
C LYS A 60 -33.41 34.57 16.43
N LEU A 61 -32.78 33.44 16.06
CA LEU A 61 -31.36 33.11 16.35
C LEU A 61 -30.33 33.90 15.49
N LYS A 62 -30.65 35.14 15.10
CA LYS A 62 -29.73 36.02 14.38
C LYS A 62 -28.77 36.71 15.36
N TYR A 63 -27.60 36.11 15.55
CA TYR A 63 -26.48 36.72 16.27
C TYR A 63 -26.19 38.15 15.76
N LYS A 64 -26.18 39.13 16.68
CA LYS A 64 -25.98 40.56 16.38
C LYS A 64 -24.49 40.92 16.15
N LEU A 65 -23.88 40.37 15.11
CA LEU A 65 -22.57 40.85 14.65
C LEU A 65 -22.73 42.15 13.82
N GLY A 66 -22.62 43.30 14.49
CA GLY A 66 -22.27 44.59 13.88
C GLY A 66 -23.31 45.25 12.94
N SER A 67 -24.49 45.63 13.45
CA SER A 67 -25.48 46.38 12.65
C SER A 67 -25.24 47.90 12.64
N LYS A 68 -24.59 48.45 11.61
CA LYS A 68 -24.80 49.87 11.23
C LYS A 68 -26.09 49.99 10.40
N ARG A 69 -27.02 50.85 10.85
CA ARG A 69 -28.26 51.20 10.12
C ARG A 69 -27.94 51.84 8.77
N THR A 70 -28.65 51.44 7.71
CA THR A 70 -28.97 52.25 6.52
C THR A 70 -30.25 51.69 5.87
N ASP A 71 -31.02 52.55 5.22
CA ASP A 71 -32.42 52.29 4.88
C ASP A 71 -32.68 51.53 3.55
N SER A 72 -33.93 51.57 3.09
CA SER A 72 -34.70 50.35 2.85
C SER A 72 -34.94 49.92 1.38
N LYS A 73 -35.73 48.84 1.26
CA LYS A 73 -36.50 48.35 0.09
C LYS A 73 -35.80 47.88 -1.20
N PHE A 74 -34.74 48.49 -1.74
CA PHE A 74 -34.21 48.09 -3.08
C PHE A 74 -33.11 47.01 -3.13
N LYS A 75 -32.87 46.25 -2.04
CA LYS A 75 -31.69 45.35 -1.91
C LYS A 75 -31.99 43.84 -1.76
N LYS A 76 -33.25 43.37 -1.81
CA LYS A 76 -33.61 41.96 -1.52
C LYS A 76 -33.11 40.98 -2.60
N ASN A 77 -33.57 41.09 -3.85
CA ASN A 77 -33.18 40.18 -4.94
C ASN A 77 -31.67 40.23 -5.22
N ARG A 78 -31.08 41.44 -5.18
CA ARG A 78 -29.63 41.68 -5.34
C ARG A 78 -28.76 41.07 -4.22
N LYS A 79 -29.32 40.74 -3.05
CA LYS A 79 -28.65 39.94 -2.01
C LYS A 79 -28.76 38.44 -2.30
N PHE A 80 -29.91 37.95 -2.76
CA PHE A 80 -30.11 36.53 -3.03
C PHE A 80 -29.27 36.06 -4.24
N SER A 81 -29.29 36.80 -5.36
CA SER A 81 -28.42 36.47 -6.50
C SER A 81 -26.93 36.61 -6.20
N LYS A 82 -26.52 37.55 -5.32
CA LYS A 82 -25.14 37.59 -4.80
C LYS A 82 -24.79 36.36 -3.94
N LYS A 83 -25.71 35.85 -3.11
CA LYS A 83 -25.47 34.64 -2.30
C LYS A 83 -25.40 33.38 -3.17
N TYR A 84 -26.25 33.29 -4.19
CA TYR A 84 -26.21 32.21 -5.20
C TYR A 84 -24.94 32.26 -6.06
N ASN A 85 -24.56 33.43 -6.59
CA ASN A 85 -23.33 33.59 -7.37
C ASN A 85 -22.06 33.39 -6.51
N TYR A 86 -22.11 33.68 -5.21
CA TYR A 86 -21.06 33.30 -4.27
C TYR A 86 -20.98 31.78 -4.14
N PHE A 87 -22.11 31.10 -3.87
CA PHE A 87 -22.17 29.65 -3.74
C PHE A 87 -21.70 28.91 -5.00
N LYS A 88 -22.19 29.30 -6.19
CA LYS A 88 -21.75 28.74 -7.48
C LYS A 88 -20.24 28.91 -7.70
N LYS A 89 -19.66 30.02 -7.23
CA LYS A 89 -18.23 30.31 -7.36
C LYS A 89 -17.37 29.48 -6.40
N GLU A 90 -17.78 29.37 -5.14
CA GLU A 90 -17.10 28.48 -4.17
C GLU A 90 -17.25 26.99 -4.54
N PHE A 91 -18.37 26.59 -5.15
CA PHE A 91 -18.56 25.22 -5.66
C PHE A 91 -17.64 24.91 -6.84
N VAL A 92 -17.58 25.79 -7.86
CA VAL A 92 -16.64 25.64 -8.99
C VAL A 92 -15.18 25.64 -8.51
N TYR A 93 -14.88 26.37 -7.43
CA TYR A 93 -13.59 26.33 -6.76
C TYR A 93 -13.33 24.97 -6.08
N ILE A 94 -14.24 24.47 -5.23
CA ILE A 94 -14.08 23.14 -4.58
C ILE A 94 -13.91 22.04 -5.64
N ALA A 95 -14.78 22.00 -6.66
CA ALA A 95 -14.69 21.06 -7.76
C ALA A 95 -13.36 21.19 -8.54
N GLY A 96 -12.94 22.41 -8.87
CA GLY A 96 -11.67 22.66 -9.57
C GLY A 96 -10.43 22.23 -8.79
N THR A 97 -10.42 22.39 -7.45
CA THR A 97 -9.36 21.81 -6.62
C THR A 97 -9.41 20.29 -6.62
N LEU A 98 -10.59 19.69 -6.44
CA LEU A 98 -10.73 18.23 -6.44
C LEU A 98 -10.26 17.63 -7.78
N SER A 99 -10.63 18.21 -8.92
CA SER A 99 -10.16 17.77 -10.24
C SER A 99 -8.65 17.96 -10.44
N LEU A 100 -8.05 19.03 -9.91
CA LEU A 100 -6.59 19.23 -9.95
C LEU A 100 -5.85 18.23 -9.06
N LEU A 101 -6.38 17.93 -7.87
CA LEU A 101 -5.84 16.91 -6.98
C LEU A 101 -5.94 15.52 -7.58
N LEU A 102 -7.08 15.18 -8.19
CA LEU A 102 -7.30 13.89 -8.85
C LEU A 102 -6.41 13.74 -10.10
N GLY A 103 -6.30 14.79 -10.93
CA GLY A 103 -5.43 14.78 -12.11
C GLY A 103 -3.93 14.72 -11.77
N ALA A 104 -3.50 15.41 -10.71
CA ALA A 104 -2.14 15.28 -10.19
C ALA A 104 -1.91 13.88 -9.61
N ASN A 105 -2.85 13.34 -8.83
CA ASN A 105 -2.79 11.98 -8.30
C ASN A 105 -2.60 10.95 -9.44
N VAL A 106 -3.45 10.97 -10.48
CA VAL A 106 -3.34 10.10 -11.66
C VAL A 106 -1.96 10.19 -12.32
N LEU A 107 -1.39 11.38 -12.48
CA LEU A 107 -0.06 11.54 -13.07
C LEU A 107 1.06 11.01 -12.16
N LEU A 108 0.96 11.20 -10.84
CA LEU A 108 1.98 10.80 -9.88
C LEU A 108 1.95 9.28 -9.59
N ILE A 109 0.80 8.61 -9.74
CA ILE A 109 0.71 7.14 -9.65
C ILE A 109 1.08 6.43 -10.96
N SER A 110 1.16 7.15 -12.09
CA SER A 110 1.46 6.56 -13.42
C SER A 110 2.95 6.55 -13.78
N VAL A 111 3.82 7.03 -12.91
CA VAL A 111 5.28 7.07 -13.16
C VAL A 111 5.98 6.06 -12.25
N PRO A 112 6.60 5.01 -12.80
CA PRO A 112 7.40 4.09 -12.01
C PRO A 112 8.66 4.80 -11.46
N PHE A 113 8.98 4.53 -10.21
CA PHE A 113 10.22 4.99 -9.57
C PHE A 113 11.36 3.97 -9.81
N PRO A 114 12.63 4.41 -9.84
CA PRO A 114 13.75 3.48 -9.86
C PRO A 114 13.78 2.69 -8.54
N THR A 115 13.83 1.36 -8.64
CA THR A 115 13.92 0.46 -7.48
C THR A 115 15.37 0.28 -7.00
N GLN A 116 15.54 -0.16 -5.75
CA GLN A 116 16.83 -0.61 -5.25
C GLN A 116 17.15 -2.03 -5.69
N LYS A 117 17.88 -2.17 -6.81
CA LYS A 117 18.37 -3.48 -7.26
C LYS A 117 19.32 -4.11 -6.24
N ILE A 118 18.98 -5.30 -5.77
CA ILE A 118 19.84 -6.18 -4.97
C ILE A 118 21.03 -6.59 -5.82
N ASN A 119 22.19 -6.02 -5.52
CA ASN A 119 23.43 -6.27 -6.26
C ASN A 119 24.36 -7.18 -5.45
N ILE A 120 24.10 -8.50 -5.49
CA ILE A 120 24.96 -9.52 -4.89
C ILE A 120 25.41 -10.53 -5.94
N SER A 121 26.62 -11.07 -5.78
CA SER A 121 27.05 -12.24 -6.54
C SER A 121 26.33 -13.47 -5.99
N LEU A 122 25.59 -14.17 -6.85
CA LEU A 122 25.05 -15.49 -6.59
C LEU A 122 25.99 -16.54 -7.18
N GLU A 123 26.20 -17.64 -6.47
CA GLU A 123 26.80 -18.84 -7.08
C GLU A 123 25.84 -19.44 -8.13
N PRO A 124 26.31 -20.23 -9.12
CA PRO A 124 25.47 -20.80 -10.17
C PRO A 124 24.34 -21.74 -9.70
N ASN A 125 24.28 -22.07 -8.41
CA ASN A 125 23.19 -22.82 -7.79
C ASN A 125 22.53 -22.10 -6.61
N GLU A 126 22.69 -20.79 -6.49
CA GLU A 126 21.95 -19.95 -5.55
C GLU A 126 20.85 -19.17 -6.28
N VAL A 127 19.70 -19.04 -5.62
CA VAL A 127 18.53 -18.30 -6.11
C VAL A 127 18.02 -17.35 -5.03
N LEU A 128 17.50 -16.20 -5.46
CA LEU A 128 16.69 -15.32 -4.63
C LEU A 128 15.23 -15.52 -5.00
N LEU A 129 14.43 -15.97 -4.04
CA LEU A 129 13.02 -16.30 -4.22
C LEU A 129 12.16 -15.57 -3.19
N ASP A 130 11.03 -15.03 -3.62
CA ASP A 130 9.95 -14.62 -2.75
C ASP A 130 8.87 -15.72 -2.67
N PHE A 131 8.20 -15.84 -1.54
CA PHE A 131 7.23 -16.91 -1.26
C PHE A 131 5.83 -16.40 -0.86
N HIS A 132 5.65 -15.08 -0.74
CA HIS A 132 4.35 -14.47 -0.42
C HIS A 132 4.23 -13.11 -1.15
N VAL A 133 3.29 -12.99 -2.10
CA VAL A 133 3.07 -11.75 -2.85
C VAL A 133 1.70 -11.66 -3.52
N HIS A 134 1.15 -10.44 -3.51
CA HIS A 134 -0.16 -10.09 -4.05
C HIS A 134 -0.10 -9.24 -5.32
N THR A 135 -1.12 -9.40 -6.15
CA THR A 135 -1.35 -8.69 -7.42
C THR A 135 -2.79 -8.19 -7.49
N THR A 136 -3.17 -7.54 -8.59
CA THR A 136 -4.57 -7.17 -8.89
C THR A 136 -5.53 -8.36 -9.08
N MET A 137 -5.11 -9.60 -8.75
CA MET A 137 -5.98 -10.78 -8.72
C MET A 137 -6.51 -11.08 -7.30
N SER A 138 -5.91 -10.54 -6.24
CA SER A 138 -6.63 -10.26 -4.98
C SER A 138 -6.87 -8.76 -4.84
N ASP A 139 -5.96 -8.08 -4.16
CA ASP A 139 -6.06 -6.72 -3.64
C ASP A 139 -4.71 -5.96 -3.74
N GLY A 140 -3.69 -6.63 -4.29
CA GLY A 140 -2.42 -6.01 -4.69
C GLY A 140 -2.63 -4.96 -5.80
N TRP A 141 -1.76 -3.94 -5.80
CA TRP A 141 -1.98 -2.71 -6.57
C TRP A 141 -1.43 -2.74 -8.00
N ILE A 142 -0.66 -3.77 -8.37
CA ILE A 142 -0.06 -3.93 -9.71
C ILE A 142 -0.39 -5.29 -10.31
N THR A 143 -0.43 -5.36 -11.64
CA THR A 143 -0.76 -6.61 -12.34
C THR A 143 0.33 -7.66 -12.18
N PRO A 144 0.03 -8.96 -12.36
CA PRO A 144 1.03 -10.03 -12.33
C PRO A 144 2.25 -9.76 -13.23
N GLN A 145 2.03 -9.20 -14.42
CA GLN A 145 3.09 -8.85 -15.37
C GLN A 145 3.97 -7.70 -14.84
N GLN A 146 3.35 -6.68 -14.24
CA GLN A 146 4.08 -5.59 -13.59
C GLN A 146 4.88 -6.09 -12.38
N ARG A 147 4.35 -7.05 -11.61
CA ARG A 147 5.04 -7.68 -10.48
C ARG A 147 6.26 -8.50 -10.92
N VAL A 148 6.15 -9.29 -12.00
CA VAL A 148 7.30 -9.99 -12.62
C VAL A 148 8.40 -8.99 -13.02
N LEU A 149 8.06 -7.92 -13.75
CA LEU A 149 9.04 -6.91 -14.17
C LEU A 149 9.68 -6.18 -12.98
N TRP A 150 8.90 -5.89 -11.94
CA TRP A 150 9.38 -5.28 -10.70
C TRP A 150 10.39 -6.19 -9.97
N TYR A 151 10.13 -7.50 -9.85
CA TYR A 151 11.10 -8.44 -9.26
C TYR A 151 12.41 -8.50 -10.05
N ILE A 152 12.34 -8.51 -11.39
CA ILE A 152 13.52 -8.51 -12.26
C ILE A 152 14.35 -7.22 -12.06
N ASP A 153 13.70 -6.07 -11.88
CA ASP A 153 14.37 -4.79 -11.57
C ASP A 153 15.03 -4.83 -10.18
N GLN A 154 14.30 -5.30 -9.16
CA GLN A 154 14.79 -5.57 -7.79
C GLN A 154 15.95 -6.60 -7.75
N GLY A 155 16.11 -7.45 -8.77
CA GLY A 155 17.17 -8.47 -8.83
C GLY A 155 16.80 -9.82 -8.19
N ILE A 156 15.50 -10.07 -7.97
CA ILE A 156 14.98 -11.34 -7.50
C ILE A 156 14.84 -12.32 -8.69
N THR A 157 15.19 -13.59 -8.47
CA THR A 157 15.28 -14.60 -9.54
C THR A 157 13.99 -15.40 -9.76
N GLY A 158 13.03 -15.30 -8.85
CA GLY A 158 11.72 -15.95 -8.96
C GLY A 158 10.79 -15.60 -7.79
N ALA A 159 9.52 -15.93 -7.94
CA ALA A 159 8.54 -15.79 -6.86
C ALA A 159 7.44 -16.85 -6.95
N VAL A 160 6.95 -17.29 -5.80
CA VAL A 160 5.62 -17.90 -5.70
C VAL A 160 4.60 -16.77 -5.65
N PHE A 161 3.64 -16.76 -6.58
CA PHE A 161 2.53 -15.82 -6.54
C PHE A 161 1.41 -16.41 -5.69
N THR A 162 0.87 -15.63 -4.75
CA THR A 162 -0.01 -16.13 -3.68
C THR A 162 -1.22 -15.23 -3.45
N ASP A 163 -1.88 -14.77 -4.51
CA ASP A 163 -3.13 -13.99 -4.38
C ASP A 163 -4.16 -14.74 -3.50
N HIS A 164 -4.92 -14.00 -2.67
CA HIS A 164 -5.92 -14.58 -1.76
C HIS A 164 -6.94 -15.45 -2.51
N ASP A 165 -7.13 -16.68 -2.02
CA ASP A 165 -8.12 -17.68 -2.44
C ASP A 165 -8.17 -18.00 -3.95
N ASN A 166 -7.17 -17.61 -4.76
CA ASN A 166 -7.17 -17.85 -6.21
C ASN A 166 -5.77 -17.90 -6.85
N ILE A 167 -5.59 -18.72 -7.90
CA ILE A 167 -4.29 -18.92 -8.59
C ILE A 167 -4.12 -18.06 -9.85
N ARG A 168 -5.08 -17.16 -10.14
CA ARG A 168 -5.15 -16.44 -11.43
C ARG A 168 -3.94 -15.54 -11.67
N GLY A 169 -3.39 -14.92 -10.62
CA GLY A 169 -2.19 -14.09 -10.74
C GLY A 169 -0.95 -14.91 -11.05
N ALA A 170 -0.80 -16.07 -10.40
CA ALA A 170 0.30 -16.99 -10.66
C ALA A 170 0.28 -17.55 -12.11
N ILE A 171 -0.89 -17.93 -12.62
CA ILE A 171 -1.05 -18.33 -14.04
C ILE A 171 -0.71 -17.17 -14.98
N ALA A 172 -1.23 -15.97 -14.73
CA ALA A 172 -0.96 -14.80 -15.57
C ALA A 172 0.50 -14.33 -15.54
N ALA A 173 1.22 -14.52 -14.42
CA ALA A 173 2.65 -14.29 -14.31
C ALA A 173 3.47 -15.34 -15.07
N ARG A 174 3.14 -16.63 -14.94
CA ARG A 174 3.81 -17.73 -15.65
C ARG A 174 3.70 -17.55 -17.16
N ASN A 175 2.48 -17.38 -17.68
CA ASN A 175 2.25 -17.22 -19.11
C ASN A 175 3.02 -16.00 -19.66
N PHE A 176 3.04 -14.88 -18.93
CA PHE A 176 3.79 -13.69 -19.34
C PHE A 176 5.31 -13.92 -19.41
N VAL A 177 5.90 -14.66 -18.46
CA VAL A 177 7.30 -15.06 -18.48
C VAL A 177 7.62 -15.95 -19.68
N GLU A 178 6.77 -16.96 -19.94
CA GLU A 178 6.92 -17.91 -21.05
C GLU A 178 6.78 -17.24 -22.42
N GLU A 179 5.73 -16.43 -22.61
CA GLU A 179 5.45 -15.69 -23.85
C GLU A 179 6.55 -14.67 -24.22
N ASN A 180 7.25 -14.12 -23.22
CA ASN A 180 8.28 -13.10 -23.41
C ASN A 180 9.73 -13.63 -23.20
N ASN A 181 9.88 -14.93 -22.90
CA ASN A 181 11.17 -15.58 -22.61
C ASN A 181 12.02 -14.79 -21.57
N LEU A 182 11.42 -14.49 -20.42
CA LEU A 182 12.08 -13.75 -19.33
C LEU A 182 12.90 -14.70 -18.44
N ASP A 183 14.08 -14.27 -17.98
CA ASP A 183 14.86 -15.01 -16.97
C ASP A 183 14.32 -14.72 -15.56
N PHE A 184 13.13 -15.27 -15.29
CA PHE A 184 12.45 -15.18 -14.01
C PHE A 184 11.63 -16.46 -13.76
N ASN A 185 11.58 -16.95 -12.52
CA ASN A 185 11.02 -18.26 -12.21
C ASN A 185 9.70 -18.09 -11.43
N VAL A 186 8.57 -18.33 -12.09
CA VAL A 186 7.23 -18.24 -11.47
C VAL A 186 6.80 -19.59 -10.95
N TYR A 187 6.35 -19.62 -9.70
CA TYR A 187 5.76 -20.79 -9.06
C TYR A 187 4.30 -20.51 -8.71
N ILE A 188 3.46 -21.55 -8.76
CA ILE A 188 2.05 -21.45 -8.42
C ILE A 188 1.81 -21.83 -6.96
N GLY A 189 1.14 -20.92 -6.27
CA GLY A 189 0.40 -21.14 -5.05
C GLY A 189 -0.83 -20.23 -5.01
N ALA A 190 -1.48 -20.20 -3.86
CA ALA A 190 -2.43 -19.16 -3.46
C ALA A 190 -2.40 -19.04 -1.94
N GLU A 191 -2.82 -17.90 -1.41
CA GLU A 191 -3.03 -17.74 0.02
C GLU A 191 -4.46 -18.16 0.38
N TRP A 192 -4.61 -19.25 1.12
CA TRP A 192 -5.90 -19.63 1.71
C TRP A 192 -6.16 -18.69 2.91
N THR A 193 -7.28 -17.98 2.90
CA THR A 193 -7.53 -16.87 3.84
C THR A 193 -8.83 -17.07 4.63
N ASP A 194 -8.72 -17.34 5.94
CA ASP A 194 -9.87 -17.38 6.85
C ASP A 194 -9.90 -16.15 7.77
N ASN A 195 -10.45 -15.06 7.23
CA ASN A 195 -10.74 -13.81 7.94
C ASN A 195 -11.70 -13.97 9.16
N THR A 196 -12.37 -15.12 9.31
CA THR A 196 -13.25 -15.38 10.47
C THR A 196 -12.46 -15.91 11.67
N ASN A 197 -11.40 -16.67 11.39
CA ASN A 197 -10.53 -17.28 12.41
C ASN A 197 -9.13 -16.66 12.47
N ASP A 198 -8.86 -15.59 11.72
CA ASP A 198 -7.58 -14.86 11.68
C ASP A 198 -6.40 -15.79 11.36
N ILE A 199 -6.56 -16.69 10.38
CA ILE A 199 -5.53 -17.65 9.98
C ILE A 199 -5.40 -17.73 8.46
N HIS A 200 -4.15 -17.55 8.01
CA HIS A 200 -3.74 -17.51 6.61
C HIS A 200 -2.68 -18.59 6.34
N MET A 201 -2.75 -19.22 5.18
CA MET A 201 -1.82 -20.29 4.80
C MET A 201 -1.57 -20.32 3.29
N ASN A 202 -0.33 -20.07 2.87
CA ASN A 202 0.08 -20.31 1.48
C ASN A 202 0.18 -21.81 1.22
N TYR A 203 -0.52 -22.28 0.18
CA TYR A 203 -0.33 -23.61 -0.39
C TYR A 203 0.41 -23.54 -1.73
N TYR A 204 1.24 -24.55 -2.00
CA TYR A 204 2.21 -24.53 -3.09
C TYR A 204 2.16 -25.81 -3.93
N GLY A 205 2.35 -25.68 -5.24
CA GLY A 205 2.53 -26.81 -6.15
C GLY A 205 1.25 -27.50 -6.61
N LEU A 206 0.08 -26.88 -6.41
CA LEU A 206 -1.20 -27.32 -6.94
C LEU A 206 -1.79 -26.25 -7.85
N GLU A 207 -2.34 -26.67 -9.00
CA GLU A 207 -3.11 -25.80 -9.91
C GLU A 207 -4.61 -26.03 -9.69
N GLU A 208 -5.05 -25.87 -8.43
CA GLU A 208 -6.43 -26.11 -7.96
C GLU A 208 -6.79 -25.05 -6.91
N GLU A 209 -7.95 -24.40 -7.04
CA GLU A 209 -8.37 -23.32 -6.11
C GLU A 209 -9.12 -23.88 -4.89
N ILE A 210 -8.40 -23.90 -3.77
CA ILE A 210 -8.85 -24.31 -2.44
C ILE A 210 -8.98 -23.06 -1.58
N VAL A 211 -10.12 -22.89 -0.88
CA VAL A 211 -10.48 -21.61 -0.21
C VAL A 211 -11.11 -21.84 1.17
N ALA A 212 -11.17 -20.79 2.00
CA ALA A 212 -11.88 -20.85 3.27
C ALA A 212 -13.41 -20.90 3.07
N PRO A 213 -14.21 -21.45 4.01
CA PRO A 213 -15.66 -21.59 3.84
C PRO A 213 -16.42 -20.25 3.75
N MET A 214 -15.78 -19.14 4.14
CA MET A 214 -16.30 -17.77 4.09
C MET A 214 -15.42 -16.86 3.20
N SER A 215 -14.69 -17.43 2.24
CA SER A 215 -13.84 -16.69 1.29
C SER A 215 -14.61 -15.60 0.54
N GLU A 216 -14.03 -14.40 0.48
CA GLU A 216 -14.62 -13.24 -0.22
C GLU A 216 -14.13 -13.08 -1.66
N THR A 217 -13.05 -13.76 -2.06
CA THR A 217 -12.39 -13.60 -3.38
C THR A 217 -12.28 -14.87 -4.26
N PRO A 218 -13.10 -15.93 -4.10
CA PRO A 218 -12.92 -17.16 -4.84
C PRO A 218 -13.23 -16.99 -6.34
N SER A 219 -12.54 -17.75 -7.19
CA SER A 219 -12.88 -17.83 -8.61
C SER A 219 -13.82 -19.01 -8.90
N GLY A 220 -14.98 -18.71 -9.51
CA GLY A 220 -15.94 -19.73 -9.95
C GLY A 220 -16.60 -20.52 -8.83
N ILE A 221 -16.31 -21.83 -8.76
CA ILE A 221 -16.83 -22.76 -7.76
C ILE A 221 -15.62 -23.46 -7.12
N PRO A 222 -15.09 -22.93 -6.01
CA PRO A 222 -13.85 -23.40 -5.41
C PRO A 222 -14.07 -24.64 -4.53
N LEU A 223 -12.97 -25.29 -4.13
CA LEU A 223 -13.00 -26.29 -3.07
C LEU A 223 -12.93 -25.62 -1.69
N ALA A 224 -14.09 -25.36 -1.10
CA ALA A 224 -14.19 -24.76 0.24
C ALA A 224 -13.89 -25.80 1.34
N LEU A 225 -12.83 -25.57 2.12
CA LEU A 225 -12.38 -26.44 3.22
C LEU A 225 -11.99 -25.61 4.45
N ASN A 226 -12.15 -26.15 5.65
CA ASN A 226 -11.57 -25.57 6.88
C ASN A 226 -10.06 -25.81 6.93
N ALA A 227 -9.33 -25.09 7.78
CA ALA A 227 -7.86 -25.17 7.90
C ALA A 227 -7.33 -26.62 7.99
N SER A 228 -7.87 -27.44 8.90
CA SER A 228 -7.42 -28.81 9.11
C SER A 228 -7.62 -29.70 7.89
N ASP A 229 -8.75 -29.55 7.19
CA ASP A 229 -9.06 -30.36 6.01
C ASP A 229 -8.42 -29.82 4.72
N MET A 230 -8.18 -28.50 4.62
CA MET A 230 -7.35 -27.90 3.58
C MET A 230 -5.93 -28.49 3.62
N ILE A 231 -5.28 -28.47 4.80
CA ILE A 231 -3.92 -29.00 4.94
C ILE A 231 -3.88 -30.47 4.50
N LYS A 232 -4.76 -31.31 5.06
CA LYS A 232 -4.86 -32.74 4.67
C LYS A 232 -5.09 -32.93 3.18
N TYR A 233 -5.94 -32.12 2.56
CA TYR A 233 -6.20 -32.19 1.12
C TYR A 233 -4.95 -31.85 0.31
N VAL A 234 -4.30 -30.71 0.59
CA VAL A 234 -3.06 -30.29 -0.08
C VAL A 234 -1.97 -31.37 0.06
N LYS A 235 -1.76 -31.89 1.28
CA LYS A 235 -0.79 -32.98 1.52
C LYS A 235 -1.17 -34.27 0.78
N SER A 236 -2.46 -34.60 0.67
CA SER A 236 -2.92 -35.78 -0.09
C SER A 236 -2.68 -35.69 -1.60
N LYS A 237 -2.55 -34.47 -2.14
CA LYS A 237 -2.18 -34.20 -3.54
C LYS A 237 -0.66 -34.09 -3.76
N GLY A 238 0.15 -34.17 -2.70
CA GLY A 238 1.60 -33.96 -2.75
C GLY A 238 2.05 -32.49 -2.69
N GLY A 239 1.11 -31.54 -2.56
CA GLY A 239 1.43 -30.12 -2.40
C GLY A 239 2.01 -29.78 -1.02
N TYR A 240 2.41 -28.53 -0.84
CA TYR A 240 3.02 -28.03 0.39
C TYR A 240 2.15 -26.94 1.04
N VAL A 241 2.22 -26.80 2.36
CA VAL A 241 1.52 -25.75 3.13
C VAL A 241 2.47 -25.09 4.11
N ILE A 242 2.46 -23.76 4.13
CA ILE A 242 3.13 -22.90 5.11
C ILE A 242 2.06 -22.05 5.80
N VAL A 243 2.22 -21.78 7.09
CA VAL A 243 1.35 -20.85 7.83
C VAL A 243 1.99 -19.46 7.82
N ASN A 244 1.23 -18.44 7.42
CA ASN A 244 1.72 -17.09 7.16
C ASN A 244 1.61 -16.23 8.43
N HIS A 245 2.54 -15.27 8.62
CA HIS A 245 2.50 -14.19 9.63
C HIS A 245 1.77 -14.53 10.96
N TYR A 246 2.23 -15.58 11.64
CA TYR A 246 1.51 -16.23 12.75
C TYR A 246 2.30 -16.12 14.06
N THR A 247 1.67 -15.70 15.17
CA THR A 247 2.32 -15.67 16.51
C THR A 247 1.70 -16.61 17.54
N GLY A 248 0.65 -17.34 17.17
CA GLY A 248 0.02 -18.37 18.01
C GLY A 248 -0.79 -17.84 19.20
N PRO A 249 -1.31 -18.72 20.08
CA PRO A 249 -2.15 -18.29 21.20
C PRO A 249 -1.37 -17.58 22.31
N PRO A 250 -1.92 -16.54 22.96
CA PRO A 250 -3.27 -16.01 22.81
C PRO A 250 -3.38 -14.94 21.69
N GLY A 251 -4.29 -15.20 20.75
CA GLY A 251 -4.60 -14.32 19.61
C GLY A 251 -5.21 -15.15 18.49
N TYR A 252 -4.53 -16.25 18.16
CA TYR A 252 -4.86 -17.16 17.07
C TYR A 252 -5.64 -18.41 17.53
N PRO A 253 -6.37 -19.10 16.62
CA PRO A 253 -7.35 -20.14 16.97
C PRO A 253 -6.76 -21.52 17.29
N HIS A 254 -5.50 -21.77 16.91
CA HIS A 254 -4.88 -23.11 16.92
C HIS A 254 -3.47 -23.04 17.52
N THR A 255 -3.00 -24.15 18.08
CA THR A 255 -1.59 -24.26 18.54
C THR A 255 -0.67 -24.61 17.38
N TYR A 256 0.63 -24.29 17.51
CA TYR A 256 1.64 -24.75 16.56
C TYR A 256 1.64 -26.29 16.45
N GLU A 257 1.41 -26.97 17.57
CA GLU A 257 1.27 -28.42 17.67
C GLU A 257 0.08 -28.95 16.87
N ASP A 258 -1.06 -28.25 16.83
CA ASP A 258 -2.23 -28.70 16.06
C ASP A 258 -2.02 -28.57 14.56
N LEU A 259 -1.42 -27.45 14.12
CA LEU A 259 -1.06 -27.22 12.72
C LEU A 259 -0.01 -28.24 12.25
N ALA A 260 1.00 -28.54 13.08
CA ALA A 260 1.98 -29.60 12.83
C ALA A 260 1.34 -31.00 12.78
N LYS A 261 0.39 -31.33 13.68
CA LYS A 261 -0.37 -32.60 13.66
C LYS A 261 -1.23 -32.74 12.39
N TRP A 262 -1.71 -31.63 11.80
CA TRP A 262 -2.49 -31.66 10.56
C TRP A 262 -1.61 -31.81 9.30
N GLY A 263 -0.32 -31.47 9.41
CA GLY A 263 0.70 -31.82 8.41
C GLY A 263 1.27 -30.66 7.60
N VAL A 264 1.28 -29.42 8.13
CA VAL A 264 2.01 -28.30 7.50
C VAL A 264 3.50 -28.62 7.36
N ASP A 265 4.14 -28.06 6.32
CA ASP A 265 5.57 -28.27 6.06
C ASP A 265 6.45 -27.29 6.83
N GLY A 266 5.88 -26.17 7.28
CA GLY A 266 6.61 -25.07 7.90
C GLY A 266 5.74 -23.88 8.29
N PHE A 267 6.42 -22.85 8.76
CA PHE A 267 5.86 -21.58 9.21
C PHE A 267 6.67 -20.43 8.63
N GLU A 268 6.00 -19.33 8.35
CA GLU A 268 6.65 -18.04 8.13
C GLU A 268 7.29 -17.56 9.44
N ILE A 269 8.58 -17.18 9.38
CA ILE A 269 9.33 -16.58 10.49
C ILE A 269 9.62 -15.09 10.26
N VAL A 270 9.28 -14.58 9.08
CA VAL A 270 9.49 -13.20 8.62
C VAL A 270 8.41 -12.88 7.60
N ASN A 271 7.61 -11.85 7.86
CA ASN A 271 6.65 -11.29 6.93
C ASN A 271 7.01 -9.83 6.65
N GLY A 272 7.40 -9.50 5.42
CA GLY A 272 7.77 -8.14 5.04
C GLY A 272 8.94 -7.56 5.85
N ASP A 273 8.70 -6.51 6.65
CA ASP A 273 9.70 -5.98 7.61
C ASP A 273 9.51 -6.44 9.06
N HIS A 274 8.56 -7.35 9.30
CA HIS A 274 8.30 -7.98 10.59
C HIS A 274 9.07 -9.30 10.71
N VAL A 275 9.66 -9.54 11.88
CA VAL A 275 10.24 -10.83 12.26
C VAL A 275 9.31 -11.43 13.30
N GLU A 276 8.84 -12.64 13.06
CA GLU A 276 7.81 -13.27 13.88
C GLU A 276 8.33 -13.68 15.28
N ALA A 277 7.39 -14.06 16.14
CA ALA A 277 7.66 -14.58 17.48
C ALA A 277 8.80 -15.62 17.44
N LYS A 278 9.86 -15.40 18.22
CA LYS A 278 11.06 -16.27 18.24
C LYS A 278 10.70 -17.74 18.50
N GLU A 279 9.64 -17.93 19.27
CA GLU A 279 8.96 -19.17 19.60
C GLU A 279 8.57 -19.98 18.35
N ILE A 280 8.13 -19.37 17.24
CA ILE A 280 7.71 -20.10 16.03
C ILE A 280 8.88 -20.68 15.25
N ARG A 281 10.03 -19.98 15.26
CA ARG A 281 11.30 -20.47 14.71
C ARG A 281 11.86 -21.60 15.57
N GLU A 282 11.83 -21.46 16.89
CA GLU A 282 12.27 -22.50 17.81
C GLU A 282 11.36 -23.74 17.77
N PHE A 283 10.04 -23.55 17.65
CA PHE A 283 9.10 -24.63 17.41
C PHE A 283 9.42 -25.36 16.09
N SER A 284 9.64 -24.62 15.00
CA SER A 284 9.86 -25.17 13.67
C SER A 284 11.14 -26.02 13.58
N LEU A 285 12.23 -25.55 14.19
CA LEU A 285 13.49 -26.29 14.20
C LEU A 285 13.41 -27.57 15.06
N ASN A 286 12.69 -27.53 16.18
CA ASN A 286 12.56 -28.64 17.13
C ASN A 286 11.53 -29.71 16.73
N ASN A 287 10.50 -29.36 15.96
CA ASN A 287 9.43 -30.27 15.54
C ASN A 287 9.62 -30.75 14.09
N LYS A 288 8.86 -31.79 13.70
CA LYS A 288 9.02 -32.48 12.41
C LYS A 288 7.81 -32.35 11.50
N ASN A 289 8.09 -32.21 10.20
CA ASN A 289 7.12 -32.24 9.12
C ASN A 289 6.81 -33.69 8.67
N GLY A 290 5.93 -33.85 7.68
CA GLY A 290 5.53 -35.16 7.13
C GLY A 290 6.67 -36.00 6.49
N PHE A 291 7.86 -35.43 6.29
CA PHE A 291 9.05 -36.13 5.79
C PHE A 291 10.02 -36.58 6.90
N ASN A 292 9.66 -36.38 8.18
CA ASN A 292 10.53 -36.56 9.36
C ASN A 292 11.76 -35.62 9.38
N GLU A 293 11.70 -34.54 8.58
CA GLU A 293 12.66 -33.44 8.55
C GLU A 293 12.12 -32.29 9.40
N SER A 294 12.96 -31.32 9.82
CA SER A 294 12.44 -30.20 10.61
C SER A 294 11.50 -29.32 9.78
N LEU A 295 10.53 -28.69 10.43
CA LEU A 295 9.61 -27.77 9.77
C LEU A 295 10.39 -26.61 9.13
N ILE A 296 9.92 -26.13 7.99
CA ILE A 296 10.57 -25.09 7.21
C ILE A 296 10.35 -23.73 7.87
N CYS A 297 11.42 -23.01 8.19
CA CYS A 297 11.39 -21.60 8.57
C CYS A 297 11.40 -20.74 7.30
N LEU A 298 10.24 -20.30 6.79
CA LEU A 298 10.14 -19.54 5.54
C LEU A 298 9.98 -18.02 5.80
N GLY A 299 9.91 -17.23 4.73
CA GLY A 299 9.43 -15.85 4.78
C GLY A 299 9.24 -15.25 3.40
N GLY A 300 8.24 -14.39 3.25
CA GLY A 300 7.97 -13.62 2.04
C GLY A 300 7.89 -12.12 2.28
N SER A 301 7.81 -11.34 1.20
CA SER A 301 7.65 -9.88 1.29
C SER A 301 6.25 -9.41 1.67
N ASP A 302 5.25 -10.26 1.39
CA ASP A 302 3.82 -9.96 1.50
C ASP A 302 3.44 -8.64 0.79
N ILE A 303 4.12 -8.39 -0.34
CA ILE A 303 4.12 -7.06 -0.92
C ILE A 303 2.88 -6.83 -1.78
N HIS A 304 1.93 -6.09 -1.22
CA HIS A 304 0.72 -5.67 -1.91
C HIS A 304 0.95 -4.51 -2.91
N VAL A 305 1.99 -3.68 -2.69
CA VAL A 305 2.23 -2.43 -3.44
C VAL A 305 3.46 -2.48 -4.36
N ALA A 306 3.64 -1.46 -5.20
CA ALA A 306 4.90 -1.22 -5.92
C ALA A 306 5.94 -0.51 -5.01
N GLY A 307 6.28 -1.15 -3.89
CA GLY A 307 7.28 -0.67 -2.93
C GLY A 307 8.71 -1.05 -3.31
N GLU A 308 9.61 -0.92 -2.34
CA GLU A 308 10.89 -1.65 -2.37
C GLU A 308 10.69 -3.02 -1.71
N ILE A 309 11.47 -4.03 -2.11
CA ILE A 309 11.37 -5.35 -1.45
C ILE A 309 11.95 -5.30 -0.03
N ASN A 310 11.22 -5.89 0.91
CA ASN A 310 11.50 -5.87 2.34
C ASN A 310 11.88 -7.25 2.90
N ALA A 311 11.38 -8.36 2.33
CA ALA A 311 11.85 -9.71 2.63
C ALA A 311 11.89 -10.64 1.40
N PHE A 312 12.78 -11.64 1.46
CA PHE A 312 12.92 -12.73 0.48
C PHE A 312 13.83 -13.84 1.05
N VAL A 313 13.93 -14.97 0.34
CA VAL A 313 14.79 -16.10 0.70
C VAL A 313 15.95 -16.23 -0.27
N LYS A 314 17.18 -16.32 0.25
CA LYS A 314 18.32 -16.87 -0.48
C LYS A 314 18.42 -18.38 -0.24
N LEU A 315 18.19 -19.17 -1.28
CA LEU A 315 18.23 -20.63 -1.26
C LEU A 315 19.38 -21.15 -2.14
N LYS A 316 20.01 -22.25 -1.72
CA LYS A 316 20.99 -22.99 -2.52
C LYS A 316 20.39 -24.33 -2.96
N LEU A 317 20.58 -24.70 -4.22
CA LEU A 317 19.96 -25.87 -4.84
C LEU A 317 20.96 -27.00 -5.07
N ASP A 318 20.65 -28.21 -4.58
CA ASP A 318 21.37 -29.45 -4.89
C ASP A 318 21.53 -29.67 -6.40
N ASN A 319 20.49 -29.34 -7.16
CA ASN A 319 20.44 -29.43 -8.62
C ASN A 319 19.89 -28.12 -9.19
N PRO A 320 20.73 -27.21 -9.73
CA PRO A 320 20.28 -25.92 -10.26
C PRO A 320 19.52 -26.02 -11.60
N ALA A 321 19.66 -27.13 -12.32
CA ALA A 321 18.90 -27.37 -13.55
C ALA A 321 17.44 -27.79 -13.26
N ASN A 322 17.15 -28.25 -12.04
CA ASN A 322 15.79 -28.59 -11.63
C ASN A 322 15.17 -27.45 -10.82
N LYS A 323 14.39 -26.58 -11.48
CA LYS A 323 13.66 -25.49 -10.83
C LYS A 323 12.17 -25.82 -10.59
N THR A 324 11.82 -27.09 -10.33
CA THR A 324 10.45 -27.42 -9.90
C THR A 324 10.22 -27.05 -8.43
N ILE A 325 8.95 -26.77 -8.08
CA ILE A 325 8.54 -26.47 -6.69
C ILE A 325 8.94 -27.59 -5.71
N ASP A 326 8.90 -28.85 -6.13
CA ASP A 326 9.37 -30.00 -5.33
C ASP A 326 10.87 -29.91 -5.01
N ASN A 327 11.70 -29.49 -5.96
CA ASN A 327 13.13 -29.33 -5.70
C ASN A 327 13.37 -28.12 -4.79
N ILE A 328 12.62 -27.02 -4.95
CA ILE A 328 12.66 -25.89 -4.01
C ILE A 328 12.32 -26.36 -2.58
N PHE A 329 11.18 -27.01 -2.40
CA PHE A 329 10.76 -27.51 -1.08
C PHE A 329 11.67 -28.60 -0.52
N LYS A 330 12.27 -29.47 -1.35
CA LYS A 330 13.31 -30.42 -0.91
C LYS A 330 14.51 -29.70 -0.29
N ASN A 331 15.00 -28.63 -0.92
CA ASN A 331 16.18 -27.91 -0.42
C ASN A 331 15.84 -27.09 0.85
N LEU A 332 14.61 -26.55 0.96
CA LEU A 332 14.14 -25.78 2.12
C LEU A 332 14.05 -26.60 3.43
N ARG A 333 13.72 -27.90 3.37
CA ARG A 333 13.57 -28.77 4.56
C ARG A 333 14.85 -28.89 5.40
N ASN A 334 16.01 -28.73 4.77
CA ASN A 334 17.30 -28.70 5.46
C ASN A 334 17.49 -27.44 6.32
N ASN A 335 16.67 -26.40 6.17
CA ASN A 335 16.77 -25.12 6.88
C ASN A 335 18.15 -24.43 6.78
N ASN A 336 18.90 -24.72 5.71
CA ASN A 336 20.21 -24.12 5.39
C ASN A 336 20.10 -22.86 4.51
N HIS A 337 18.89 -22.45 4.13
CA HIS A 337 18.62 -21.20 3.43
C HIS A 337 18.67 -19.99 4.36
N SER A 338 18.78 -18.79 3.79
CA SER A 338 18.69 -17.54 4.53
C SER A 338 17.38 -16.84 4.20
N VAL A 339 16.50 -16.71 5.20
CA VAL A 339 15.39 -15.74 5.16
C VAL A 339 15.99 -14.36 5.48
N ILE A 340 15.82 -13.40 4.57
CA ILE A 340 16.51 -12.10 4.58
C ILE A 340 15.45 -11.00 4.73
N THR A 341 15.64 -10.10 5.69
CA THR A 341 14.94 -8.81 5.77
C THR A 341 15.85 -7.67 5.32
N MET A 342 15.28 -6.71 4.61
CA MET A 342 15.92 -5.45 4.23
C MET A 342 15.45 -4.33 5.14
N ALA A 343 16.37 -3.77 5.93
CA ALA A 343 16.12 -2.58 6.72
C ALA A 343 16.05 -1.34 5.80
N LEU A 344 14.89 -1.10 5.18
CA LEU A 344 14.61 0.03 4.27
C LEU A 344 15.03 1.40 4.85
N HIS A 345 15.08 1.50 6.18
CA HIS A 345 15.56 2.66 6.93
C HIS A 345 16.57 2.20 7.98
N SER A 346 17.85 2.56 7.78
CA SER A 346 18.95 2.29 8.71
C SER A 346 18.88 3.19 9.96
N ASN A 347 18.57 4.47 9.76
CA ASN A 347 18.21 5.42 10.81
C ASN A 347 16.69 5.35 11.02
N LYS A 348 16.21 4.95 12.21
CA LYS A 348 14.77 4.99 12.56
C LYS A 348 14.52 5.91 13.76
N VAL A 349 13.60 6.87 13.61
CA VAL A 349 12.90 7.51 14.72
C VAL A 349 11.84 6.53 15.23
N LYS A 350 11.60 6.51 16.53
CA LYS A 350 10.44 5.82 17.13
C LYS A 350 9.63 6.82 17.94
N PHE A 351 8.41 7.09 17.53
CA PHE A 351 7.47 7.86 18.33
C PHE A 351 6.85 6.98 19.44
N PRO A 352 6.44 7.56 20.59
CA PRO A 352 5.66 6.83 21.58
C PRO A 352 4.39 6.22 20.97
N GLY A 353 4.05 4.98 21.35
CA GLY A 353 2.95 4.20 20.72
C GLY A 353 1.62 4.95 20.62
N ILE A 354 1.25 5.71 21.65
CA ILE A 354 0.03 6.54 21.69
C ILE A 354 -0.05 7.61 20.57
N LEU A 355 1.06 7.92 19.91
CA LEU A 355 1.06 8.76 18.70
C LEU A 355 0.77 7.94 17.43
N LYS A 356 1.25 6.68 17.32
CA LYS A 356 0.85 5.77 16.23
C LYS A 356 -0.65 5.50 16.25
N ASP A 357 -1.21 5.26 17.44
CA ASP A 357 -2.66 5.00 17.65
C ASP A 357 -3.57 6.13 17.14
N ILE A 358 -3.06 7.37 17.07
CA ILE A 358 -3.76 8.55 16.54
C ILE A 358 -3.26 8.98 15.14
N GLY A 359 -2.51 8.13 14.45
CA GLY A 359 -2.09 8.33 13.07
C GLY A 359 -0.82 9.19 12.88
N PHE A 360 0.14 9.16 13.80
CA PHE A 360 1.47 9.79 13.61
C PHE A 360 2.54 8.85 13.07
N GLU A 361 2.23 7.57 12.83
CA GLU A 361 3.10 6.64 12.05
C GLU A 361 3.52 7.28 10.71
N ILE A 362 2.60 8.04 10.10
CA ILE A 362 2.82 8.98 8.98
C ILE A 362 4.11 9.78 9.10
N PHE A 363 4.33 10.38 10.28
CA PHE A 363 5.46 11.25 10.54
C PHE A 363 6.69 10.45 10.96
N GLU A 364 6.54 9.25 11.51
CA GLU A 364 7.65 8.32 11.73
C GLU A 364 8.33 8.01 10.40
N ASP A 365 7.57 7.54 9.42
CA ASP A 365 8.13 7.17 8.12
C ASP A 365 8.52 8.37 7.26
N TYR A 366 7.85 9.53 7.43
CA TYR A 366 8.32 10.81 6.89
C TYR A 366 9.76 11.11 7.34
N PHE A 367 10.03 11.01 8.66
CA PHE A 367 11.35 11.31 9.20
C PHE A 367 12.35 10.19 8.93
N ASN A 368 11.92 8.92 8.97
CA ASN A 368 12.76 7.78 8.62
C ASN A 368 13.25 7.89 7.18
N TYR A 369 12.38 8.18 6.20
CA TYR A 369 12.78 8.43 4.83
C TYR A 369 13.81 9.58 4.74
N LEU A 370 13.53 10.74 5.34
CA LEU A 370 14.44 11.89 5.28
C LEU A 370 15.82 11.62 5.91
N LEU A 371 15.88 10.78 6.95
CA LEU A 371 17.12 10.41 7.65
C LEU A 371 17.94 9.32 6.94
N ASN A 372 17.42 8.75 5.84
CA ASN A 372 18.10 7.75 5.01
C ASN A 372 18.33 8.22 3.57
N LEU A 373 18.14 9.51 3.30
CA LEU A 373 18.47 10.12 2.01
C LEU A 373 19.97 10.13 1.75
N ASP A 374 20.39 9.68 0.56
CA ASP A 374 21.76 9.87 0.10
C ASP A 374 22.03 11.33 -0.34
N VAL A 375 23.30 11.66 -0.62
CA VAL A 375 23.73 13.01 -1.01
C VAL A 375 23.09 13.49 -2.33
N TYR A 376 22.94 12.61 -3.32
CA TYR A 376 22.31 12.94 -4.61
C TYR A 376 20.80 13.11 -4.47
N GLN A 377 20.14 12.28 -3.66
CA GLN A 377 18.72 12.45 -3.32
C GLN A 377 18.50 13.74 -2.53
N CYS A 378 19.36 14.08 -1.56
CA CYS A 378 19.35 15.37 -0.87
C CYS A 378 19.52 16.55 -1.83
N LEU A 379 20.49 16.48 -2.76
CA LEU A 379 20.73 17.52 -3.76
C LEU A 379 19.54 17.67 -4.74
N SER A 380 18.93 16.55 -5.15
CA SER A 380 17.67 16.54 -5.92
C SER A 380 16.55 17.26 -5.16
N TRP A 381 16.33 16.90 -3.89
CA TRP A 381 15.31 17.50 -3.04
C TRP A 381 15.55 18.99 -2.75
N ILE A 382 16.80 19.43 -2.61
CA ILE A 382 17.17 20.86 -2.54
C ILE A 382 16.86 21.57 -3.87
N LEU A 383 17.29 20.99 -5.00
CA LEU A 383 17.12 21.58 -6.33
C LEU A 383 15.63 21.75 -6.68
N TRP A 384 14.84 20.69 -6.57
CA TRP A 384 13.41 20.73 -6.88
C TRP A 384 12.62 21.62 -5.91
N SER A 385 12.97 21.63 -4.62
CA SER A 385 12.36 22.56 -3.66
C SER A 385 12.70 24.02 -3.98
N GLY A 386 13.93 24.30 -4.42
CA GLY A 386 14.34 25.62 -4.91
C GLY A 386 13.58 26.07 -6.16
N ILE A 387 13.38 25.15 -7.12
CA ILE A 387 12.55 25.38 -8.31
C ILE A 387 11.09 25.66 -7.92
N ALA A 388 10.50 24.81 -7.07
CA ALA A 388 9.14 24.96 -6.56
C ALA A 388 8.92 26.30 -5.85
N TYR A 389 9.83 26.67 -4.93
CA TYR A 389 9.79 27.94 -4.21
C TYR A 389 9.97 29.14 -5.15
N THR A 390 10.81 29.03 -6.17
CA THR A 390 11.00 30.07 -7.19
C THR A 390 9.72 30.28 -8.00
N PHE A 391 9.08 29.21 -8.48
CA PHE A 391 7.77 29.30 -9.14
C PHE A 391 6.68 29.87 -8.22
N PHE A 392 6.68 29.50 -6.93
CA PHE A 392 5.77 30.07 -5.93
C PHE A 392 5.94 31.58 -5.77
N PHE A 393 7.19 32.01 -5.56
CA PHE A 393 7.55 33.41 -5.35
C PHE A 393 7.23 34.27 -6.58
N LEU A 394 7.55 33.77 -7.78
CA LEU A 394 7.19 34.42 -9.05
C LEU A 394 5.68 34.43 -9.27
N GLY A 395 4.97 33.34 -8.96
CA GLY A 395 3.51 33.25 -9.00
C GLY A 395 2.83 34.26 -8.07
N ILE A 396 3.28 34.35 -6.81
CA ILE A 396 2.82 35.36 -5.84
C ILE A 396 3.16 36.78 -6.32
N ARG A 397 4.37 37.04 -6.83
CA ARG A 397 4.74 38.36 -7.39
C ARG A 397 3.83 38.72 -8.57
N LYS A 398 3.51 37.78 -9.45
CA LYS A 398 2.57 37.97 -10.57
C LYS A 398 1.16 38.26 -10.04
N ILE A 399 0.62 37.45 -9.14
CA ILE A 399 -0.71 37.63 -8.51
C ILE A 399 -0.82 38.95 -7.70
N LYS A 400 0.27 39.42 -7.08
CA LYS A 400 0.35 40.73 -6.43
C LYS A 400 0.41 41.88 -7.44
N LYS A 401 1.17 41.76 -8.53
CA LYS A 401 1.28 42.77 -9.61
C LYS A 401 0.08 42.83 -10.55
N THR A 402 -0.72 41.77 -10.68
CA THR A 402 -1.92 41.74 -11.53
C THR A 402 -2.95 42.77 -11.03
N ASN A 403 -3.00 43.92 -11.71
CA ASN A 403 -3.89 45.02 -11.36
C ASN A 403 -5.35 44.62 -11.56
N LEU A 404 -6.05 44.39 -10.45
CA LEU A 404 -7.43 43.89 -10.43
C LEU A 404 -8.39 44.75 -11.26
N LYS A 405 -8.14 46.07 -11.39
CA LYS A 405 -8.93 46.99 -12.21
C LYS A 405 -8.93 46.66 -13.70
N ILE A 406 -7.92 45.94 -14.21
CA ILE A 406 -7.86 45.53 -15.62
C ILE A 406 -8.72 44.29 -15.86
N ILE A 407 -8.69 43.32 -14.93
CA ILE A 407 -9.54 42.10 -15.01
C ILE A 407 -11.01 42.46 -14.78
N GLN A 408 -11.31 43.12 -13.65
CA GLN A 408 -11.90 44.47 -13.72
C GLN A 408 -12.76 44.82 -14.94
N LYS A 409 -12.13 45.61 -15.81
CA LYS A 409 -12.66 46.17 -17.05
C LYS A 409 -12.95 45.10 -18.10
N LYS A 410 -12.09 44.09 -18.28
CA LYS A 410 -12.31 43.01 -19.26
C LYS A 410 -13.53 42.14 -18.97
N ILE A 411 -13.85 41.88 -17.70
CA ILE A 411 -15.05 41.08 -17.31
C ILE A 411 -16.35 41.90 -17.41
N ASN A 412 -16.26 43.23 -17.50
CA ASN A 412 -17.41 44.13 -17.70
C ASN A 412 -17.50 44.66 -19.14
N LEU A 413 -16.75 44.09 -20.09
CA LEU A 413 -16.77 44.43 -21.52
C LEU A 413 -17.28 43.27 -22.41
N ASN A 414 -17.69 42.18 -21.76
CA ASN A 414 -18.50 41.08 -22.28
C ASN A 414 -19.73 40.94 -21.37
#